data_AF-F7V0D6-F1
#
_entry.id   AF-F7V0D6-F1
#
_cell.length_a   1.000
_cell.length_b   1.000
_cell.length_c   1.000
_cell.angle_alpha   90.00
_cell.angle_beta   90.00
_cell.angle_gamma   90.00
#
_symmetry.space_group_name_H-M   'P 1'
#
loop_
_entity.id
_entity.type
_entity.pdbx_description
1 polymer ?
#
loop_
_entity_poly.entity_id
_entity_poly.type
_entity_poly.pdbx_seq_one_letter_code
_entity_poly.pdbx_strand_id
1 'polypeptide(L)'
;MAKCWELRGCDDEMMSRCPHNVPGEPCPADCHFAACVRPTHAVCEDFALLLNPERDYEAAVKEVCRFCEHFLMHGPQFSEDSEHGERQGNPNRFLL
;
A
#
# COMPACT_ATOMS: atom_id res chain seq x y z
N MET A 1 1.63 -16.88 -6.55
CA MET A 1 2.49 -16.27 -5.50
C MET A 1 1.88 -14.93 -5.14
N ALA A 2 1.71 -14.63 -3.85
CA ALA A 2 1.16 -13.35 -3.41
C ALA A 2 2.10 -12.18 -3.77
N LYS A 3 1.55 -11.06 -4.22
CA LYS A 3 2.32 -9.85 -4.54
C LYS A 3 2.82 -9.18 -3.26
N CYS A 4 3.88 -8.39 -3.35
CA CYS A 4 4.51 -7.80 -2.15
C CYS A 4 3.61 -6.82 -1.41
N TRP A 5 2.74 -6.12 -2.14
CA TRP A 5 1.82 -5.12 -1.65
C TRP A 5 0.51 -5.72 -1.08
N GLU A 6 0.29 -7.02 -1.26
CA GLU A 6 -0.85 -7.76 -0.67
C GLU A 6 -0.53 -8.30 0.73
N LEU A 7 0.73 -8.14 1.19
CA LEU A 7 1.23 -8.71 2.45
C LEU A 7 1.72 -7.60 3.39
N ARG A 8 1.32 -7.66 4.67
CA ARG A 8 1.76 -6.71 5.71
C ARG A 8 3.24 -6.83 6.10
N GLY A 9 3.83 -8.01 5.94
CA GLY A 9 5.22 -8.30 6.34
C GLY A 9 5.38 -8.82 7.77
N CYS A 10 4.33 -8.74 8.59
CA CYS A 10 4.25 -9.36 9.91
C CYS A 10 3.75 -10.81 9.81
N ASP A 11 4.09 -11.64 10.80
CA ASP A 11 3.49 -12.96 10.98
C ASP A 11 2.10 -12.90 11.63
N ASP A 12 1.43 -14.05 11.74
CA ASP A 12 0.07 -14.17 12.25
C ASP A 12 -0.05 -13.75 13.73
N GLU A 13 0.96 -14.05 14.55
CA GLU A 13 0.95 -13.67 15.97
C GLU A 13 0.99 -12.16 16.11
N MET A 14 1.92 -11.50 15.41
CA MET A 14 2.04 -10.05 15.40
C MET A 14 0.78 -9.39 14.84
N MET A 15 0.23 -9.91 13.75
CA MET A 15 -1.01 -9.38 13.15
C MET A 15 -2.21 -9.49 14.11
N SER A 16 -2.28 -10.54 14.94
CA SER A 16 -3.38 -10.72 15.90
C SER A 16 -3.41 -9.66 17.01
N ARG A 17 -2.28 -8.96 17.24
CA ARG A 17 -2.12 -7.96 18.30
C ARG A 17 -1.80 -6.56 17.78
N CYS A 18 -1.67 -6.41 16.46
CA CYS A 18 -1.26 -5.16 15.84
C CYS A 18 -2.40 -4.13 15.87
N PRO A 19 -2.18 -2.90 16.39
CA PRO A 19 -3.22 -1.87 16.42
C PRO A 19 -3.63 -1.39 15.01
N HIS A 20 -2.79 -1.63 14.00
CA HIS A 20 -3.04 -1.24 12.61
C HIS A 20 -3.58 -2.39 11.75
N ASN A 21 -3.78 -3.59 12.30
CA ASN A 21 -4.43 -4.69 11.58
C ASN A 21 -5.96 -4.56 11.65
N VAL A 22 -6.45 -3.37 11.30
CA VAL A 22 -7.87 -3.05 11.22
C VAL A 22 -8.33 -3.36 9.79
N PRO A 23 -9.47 -4.05 9.59
CA PRO A 23 -10.01 -4.30 8.27
C PRO A 23 -10.19 -3.01 7.47
N GLY A 24 -9.66 -2.98 6.24
CA GLY A 24 -9.74 -1.81 5.35
C GLY A 24 -8.66 -0.74 5.56
N GLU A 25 -7.95 -0.74 6.69
CA GLU A 25 -6.89 0.25 6.94
C GLU A 25 -5.51 -0.27 6.52
N PRO A 26 -4.70 0.55 5.82
CA PRO A 26 -3.36 0.16 5.43
C PRO A 26 -2.42 0.09 6.64
N CYS A 27 -1.33 -0.66 6.50
CA CYS A 27 -0.20 -0.63 7.42
C CYS A 27 0.54 0.71 7.25
N PRO A 28 0.81 1.46 8.33
CA PRO A 28 1.35 2.81 8.22
C PRO A 28 2.76 2.83 7.63
N ALA A 29 3.10 3.92 6.94
CA ALA A 29 4.36 4.04 6.18
C ALA A 29 5.62 3.92 7.05
N ASP A 30 5.53 4.32 8.32
CA ASP A 30 6.62 4.31 9.31
C ASP A 30 6.69 3.02 10.15
N CYS A 31 5.79 2.05 9.90
CA CYS A 31 5.83 0.76 10.56
C CYS A 31 7.14 0.02 10.22
N HIS A 32 7.92 -0.31 11.25
CA HIS A 32 9.19 -1.03 11.08
C HIS A 32 9.03 -2.36 10.35
N PHE A 33 7.90 -3.04 10.55
CA PHE A 33 7.60 -4.33 9.92
C PHE A 33 6.98 -4.21 8.52
N ALA A 34 6.50 -3.01 8.14
CA ALA A 34 6.03 -2.74 6.77
C ALA A 34 7.19 -2.45 5.81
N ALA A 35 8.35 -2.05 6.33
CA ALA A 35 9.54 -1.70 5.58
C ALA A 35 9.91 -2.81 4.57
N CYS A 36 10.03 -2.43 3.30
CA CYS A 36 10.33 -3.38 2.23
C CYS A 36 11.83 -3.45 1.98
N VAL A 37 12.45 -4.58 2.30
CA VAL A 37 13.89 -4.83 2.07
C VAL A 37 14.19 -5.56 0.76
N ARG A 38 13.19 -5.69 -0.12
CA ARG A 38 13.36 -6.40 -1.40
C ARG A 38 14.22 -5.55 -2.35
N PRO A 39 15.10 -6.15 -3.17
CA PRO A 39 15.93 -5.41 -4.12
C PRO A 39 15.15 -4.58 -5.14
N THR A 40 13.87 -4.92 -5.38
CA THR A 40 12.98 -4.18 -6.28
C THR A 40 12.33 -2.95 -5.64
N HIS A 41 12.52 -2.73 -4.34
CA HIS A 41 11.97 -1.56 -3.67
C HIS A 41 12.85 -0.33 -3.90
N ALA A 42 12.26 0.72 -4.45
CA ALA A 42 12.84 2.05 -4.57
C ALA A 42 11.74 3.09 -4.29
N VAL A 43 12.09 4.17 -3.58
CA VAL A 43 11.19 5.33 -3.47
C VAL A 43 11.12 5.99 -4.83
N CYS A 44 9.92 6.18 -5.35
CA CYS A 44 9.72 6.78 -6.66
C CYS A 44 9.95 8.29 -6.59
N GLU A 45 10.76 8.80 -7.52
CA GLU A 45 11.02 10.24 -7.70
C GLU A 45 10.29 10.82 -8.93
N ASP A 46 9.67 9.96 -9.75
CA ASP A 46 8.93 10.37 -10.94
C ASP A 46 7.49 10.78 -10.59
N PHE A 47 7.20 12.08 -10.72
CA PHE A 47 5.87 12.64 -10.48
C PHE A 47 4.79 12.06 -11.40
N ALA A 48 5.11 11.67 -12.63
CA ALA A 48 4.13 11.09 -13.54
C ALA A 48 3.63 9.74 -13.02
N LEU A 49 4.51 8.95 -12.39
CA LEU A 49 4.16 7.69 -11.75
C LEU A 49 3.42 7.91 -10.43
N LEU A 50 3.89 8.81 -9.57
CA LEU A 50 3.28 9.13 -8.27
C LEU A 50 1.86 9.71 -8.35
N LEU A 51 1.59 10.42 -9.45
CA LEU A 51 0.34 11.14 -9.66
C LEU A 51 -0.55 10.48 -10.72
N ASN A 52 -0.20 9.28 -11.20
CA ASN A 52 -0.98 8.56 -12.20
C ASN A 52 -2.42 8.32 -11.67
N PRO A 53 -3.46 8.91 -12.28
CA PRO A 53 -4.84 8.77 -11.79
C PRO A 53 -5.43 7.38 -12.06
N GLU A 54 -4.84 6.61 -12.98
CA GLU A 54 -5.31 5.27 -13.32
C GLU A 54 -4.83 4.22 -12.31
N ARG A 55 -3.83 4.54 -11.49
CA ARG A 55 -3.26 3.60 -10.52
C ARG A 55 -4.21 3.43 -9.33
N ASP A 56 -4.56 2.18 -9.02
CA ASP A 56 -5.25 1.85 -7.78
C ASP A 56 -4.21 1.77 -6.65
N TYR A 57 -4.10 2.86 -5.89
CA TYR A 57 -3.21 2.97 -4.74
C TYR A 57 -3.74 2.23 -3.49
N GLU A 58 -5.03 1.90 -3.47
CA GLU A 58 -5.70 1.27 -2.33
C GLU A 58 -5.54 -0.24 -2.32
N ALA A 59 -5.23 -0.87 -3.46
CA ALA A 59 -4.79 -2.26 -3.49
C ALA A 59 -3.50 -2.54 -2.70
N ALA A 60 -2.73 -1.52 -2.35
CA ALA A 60 -1.58 -1.67 -1.48
C ALA A 60 -2.01 -1.72 -0.01
N VAL A 61 -1.80 -2.87 0.63
CA VAL A 61 -2.01 -3.07 2.07
C VAL A 61 -1.05 -2.22 2.92
N LYS A 62 0.06 -1.73 2.36
CA LYS A 62 1.07 -0.94 3.08
C LYS A 62 1.21 0.42 2.44
N GLU A 63 1.20 1.48 3.24
CA GLU A 63 1.38 2.85 2.73
C GLU A 63 2.73 3.05 2.06
N VAL A 64 3.78 2.35 2.52
CA VAL A 64 5.11 2.39 1.88
C VAL A 64 5.08 1.97 0.41
N CYS A 65 4.13 1.12 0.02
CA CYS A 65 4.00 0.70 -1.37
C CYS A 65 3.41 1.81 -2.26
N ARG A 66 2.67 2.79 -1.70
CA ARG A 66 2.03 3.87 -2.46
C ARG A 66 3.01 4.85 -3.09
N PHE A 67 4.27 4.84 -2.63
CA PHE A 67 5.38 5.61 -3.21
C PHE A 67 6.56 4.72 -3.64
N CYS A 68 6.35 3.40 -3.72
CA CYS A 68 7.33 2.45 -4.21
C CYS A 68 7.25 2.34 -5.73
N GLU A 69 8.35 2.57 -6.44
CA GLU A 69 8.41 2.55 -7.91
C GLU A 69 7.89 1.22 -8.50
N HIS A 70 8.26 0.10 -7.90
CA HIS A 70 7.81 -1.23 -8.35
C HIS A 70 6.28 -1.38 -8.28
N PHE A 71 5.65 -0.87 -7.22
CA PHE A 71 4.19 -0.89 -7.14
C PHE A 71 3.56 0.09 -8.14
N LEU A 72 4.13 1.29 -8.28
CA LEU A 72 3.60 2.28 -9.21
C LEU A 72 3.68 1.84 -10.67
N MET A 73 4.67 1.02 -11.04
CA MET A 73 4.79 0.44 -12.38
C MET A 73 3.93 -0.81 -12.60
N HIS A 74 3.77 -1.67 -11.58
CA HIS A 74 3.21 -3.02 -11.76
C HIS A 74 1.95 -3.33 -10.95
N GLY A 75 1.49 -2.38 -10.14
CA GLY A 75 0.28 -2.50 -9.35
C GLY A 75 -0.97 -2.64 -10.23
N PRO A 76 -2.15 -2.82 -9.60
CA PRO A 76 -3.42 -2.77 -10.32
C PRO A 76 -3.79 -1.33 -10.71
N GLN A 77 -4.53 -1.20 -11.81
CA GLN A 77 -5.17 0.06 -12.19
C GLN A 77 -6.63 0.02 -11.76
N PHE A 78 -7.29 1.18 -11.65
CA PHE A 78 -8.73 1.22 -11.49
C PHE A 78 -9.40 0.55 -12.69
N SER A 79 -10.23 -0.44 -12.41
CA SER A 79 -11.17 -1.03 -13.37
C SER A 79 -12.57 -0.61 -12.97
N GLU A 80 -13.51 -0.53 -13.92
CA GLU A 80 -14.92 -0.18 -13.62
C GLU A 80 -15.56 -1.08 -12.54
N ASP A 81 -15.00 -2.27 -12.30
CA ASP A 81 -15.47 -3.26 -11.31
C ASP A 81 -14.73 -3.22 -9.94
N SER A 82 -13.85 -2.24 -9.67
CA SER A 82 -13.11 -2.20 -8.40
C SER A 82 -14.00 -1.71 -7.25
N GLU A 83 -14.67 -2.63 -6.54
CA GLU A 83 -15.35 -2.35 -5.28
C GLU A 83 -14.33 -2.09 -4.16
N HIS A 84 -13.89 -0.84 -4.01
CA HIS A 84 -13.18 -0.41 -2.81
C HIS A 84 -14.21 -0.06 -1.74
N GLY A 85 -14.22 -0.80 -0.62
CA GLY A 85 -15.03 -0.47 0.54
C GLY A 85 -14.74 0.95 1.06
N GLU A 86 -15.75 1.63 1.60
CA GLU A 86 -15.60 2.97 2.18
C GLU A 86 -14.52 2.98 3.28
N ARG A 87 -13.52 3.85 3.14
CA ARG A 87 -12.45 4.01 4.13
C ARG A 87 -12.94 4.79 5.36
N GLN A 88 -12.51 4.39 6.55
CA GLN A 88 -12.66 5.20 7.77
C GLN A 88 -11.37 5.99 8.03
N GLY A 89 -11.19 7.12 7.35
CA GLY A 89 -10.00 7.95 7.55
C GLY A 89 -9.93 9.19 6.66
N ASN A 90 -8.79 9.89 6.69
CA ASN A 90 -8.56 11.05 5.84
C ASN A 90 -8.48 10.61 4.35
N PRO A 91 -9.34 11.11 3.45
CA PRO A 91 -9.29 10.74 2.04
C PRO A 91 -8.04 11.27 1.32
N ASN A 92 -7.30 12.19 1.93
CA ASN A 92 -6.16 12.84 1.34
C ASN A 92 -4.87 12.03 1.59
N ARG A 93 -4.49 11.17 0.64
CA ARG A 93 -3.37 10.21 0.75
C ARG A 93 -1.98 10.82 1.00
N PHE A 94 -1.84 12.14 0.87
CA PHE A 94 -0.58 12.87 1.07
C PHE A 94 -0.46 13.50 2.45
N LEU A 95 -1.52 13.44 3.25
CA LEU A 95 -1.54 13.95 4.62
C LEU A 95 -1.57 12.73 5.56
N LEU A 96 -0.41 12.46 6.18
CA LEU A 96 -0.23 11.47 7.25
C LEU A 96 -1.05 11.86 8.49
#